data_AF-A0A0G3UY75-F1
#
_entry.id   AF-A0A0G3UY75-F1
#
_cell.length_a   1.000
_cell.length_b   1.000
_cell.length_c   1.000
_cell.angle_alpha   90.00
_cell.angle_beta   90.00
_cell.angle_gamma   90.00
#
_symmetry.space_group_name_H-M   'P 1'
#
loop_
_entity.id
_entity.type
_entity.pdbx_description
1 polymer ?
#
loop_
_entity_poly.entity_id
_entity_poly.type
_entity_poly.pdbx_seq_one_letter_code
_entity_poly.pdbx_strand_id
1 'polypeptide(L)'
;MLDVTALADEIGITALAASARAITRGLGGDGDAAGLLVRLVGDDARNRLAGGEEEPKLIMQVESLGTEVSIVMRDRGAPVVGPPETLLALLALGVASRVDARHEFNGNVIEVRMALPQYHSIVEGADIEVLAGDVELSTEEVVMRPLAKGDAEALTQGIYRCYGWTYPNPDFYYPDRIEASLAAGKRIGYVAVSPSGEMVAHWGAVWIGPSIVETGGTFTDPRFRRRGLAGKLGDSLLEKLREIGVEGRLREPVLTHPATQHIAIQDGATFVGVRLHDHAPFQQVGITDGLLTSRASLTVAYSSLQPLEPKTVWVPAAYEPFLLRILNGTDWSRTLGEGVAKQTWPEQSRLASSYDTDEQVGEITVEVIGADLCDVLDATITQYRHSGAEVIRVNIPANDPALPVVGAGLPELGLGFSVYVPGLLETGDALIVEWLHDSEIDTSIFNYADERVETLTKMVVAQAGDVGMLGARQRRRASRRAQIFSGLAGLEAESLQ
;
A
#
# COMPACT_ATOMS: atom_id res chain seq x y z
N MET A 1 -5.06 0.33 -25.22
CA MET A 1 -5.04 1.75 -24.84
C MET A 1 -5.80 2.53 -25.90
N LEU A 2 -6.85 3.23 -25.50
CA LEU A 2 -7.64 4.12 -26.37
C LEU A 2 -7.77 5.47 -25.69
N ASP A 3 -7.39 6.52 -26.42
CA ASP A 3 -7.44 7.90 -25.94
C ASP A 3 -8.61 8.63 -26.60
N VAL A 4 -9.44 9.26 -25.77
CA VAL A 4 -10.60 10.05 -26.21
C VAL A 4 -10.49 11.44 -25.60
N THR A 5 -10.53 12.47 -26.42
CA THR A 5 -10.53 13.87 -25.98
C THR A 5 -11.86 14.51 -26.29
N ALA A 6 -12.43 15.22 -25.33
CA ALA A 6 -13.67 15.97 -25.51
C ALA A 6 -13.61 17.32 -24.76
N LEU A 7 -14.56 18.20 -25.05
CA LEU A 7 -14.75 19.42 -24.26
C LEU A 7 -15.23 19.07 -22.84
N ALA A 8 -14.87 19.89 -21.87
CA ALA A 8 -15.30 19.77 -20.47
C ALA A 8 -16.71 20.36 -20.25
N ASP A 9 -17.60 20.19 -21.23
CA ASP A 9 -19.01 20.55 -21.15
C ASP A 9 -19.89 19.29 -21.00
N GLU A 10 -21.20 19.49 -20.83
CA GLU A 10 -22.15 18.39 -20.61
C GLU A 10 -22.17 17.38 -21.78
N ILE A 11 -21.98 17.87 -23.02
CA ILE A 11 -21.99 17.04 -24.22
C ILE A 11 -20.71 16.20 -24.30
N GLY A 12 -19.56 16.83 -24.06
CA GLY A 12 -18.26 16.17 -24.06
C GLY A 12 -18.13 15.13 -22.95
N ILE A 13 -18.58 15.44 -21.73
CA ILE A 13 -18.65 14.46 -20.62
C ILE A 13 -19.55 13.28 -20.99
N THR A 14 -20.70 13.54 -21.63
CA THR A 14 -21.60 12.47 -22.11
C THR A 14 -20.94 11.59 -23.17
N ALA A 15 -20.16 12.18 -24.09
CA ALA A 15 -19.43 11.45 -25.12
C ALA A 15 -18.30 10.58 -24.53
N LEU A 16 -17.54 11.09 -23.55
CA LEU A 16 -16.53 10.34 -22.82
C LEU A 16 -17.17 9.17 -22.07
N ALA A 17 -18.27 9.39 -21.35
CA ALA A 17 -18.99 8.35 -20.62
C ALA A 17 -19.54 7.24 -21.52
N ALA A 18 -20.08 7.60 -22.70
CA ALA A 18 -20.53 6.63 -23.69
C ALA A 18 -19.36 5.81 -24.26
N SER A 19 -18.22 6.46 -24.49
CA SER A 19 -16.99 5.80 -24.97
C SER A 19 -16.44 4.83 -23.93
N ALA A 20 -16.36 5.24 -22.66
CA ALA A 20 -15.94 4.37 -21.56
C ALA A 20 -16.84 3.15 -21.44
N ARG A 21 -18.16 3.33 -21.49
CA ARG A 21 -19.12 2.22 -21.47
C ARG A 21 -18.84 1.20 -22.58
N ALA A 22 -18.65 1.67 -23.81
CA ALA A 22 -18.42 0.81 -24.96
C ALA A 22 -17.09 0.06 -24.85
N ILE A 23 -16.02 0.75 -24.46
CA ILE A 23 -14.68 0.18 -24.32
C ILE A 23 -14.65 -0.84 -23.18
N THR A 24 -15.15 -0.48 -21.99
CA THR A 24 -15.17 -1.37 -20.82
C THR A 24 -15.98 -2.64 -21.07
N ARG A 25 -17.14 -2.56 -21.75
CA ARG A 25 -17.88 -3.76 -22.19
C ARG A 25 -17.08 -4.64 -23.14
N GLY A 26 -16.32 -4.02 -24.06
CA GLY A 26 -15.42 -4.74 -24.96
C GLY A 26 -14.30 -5.48 -24.23
N LEU A 27 -13.88 -4.98 -23.06
CA LEU A 27 -12.91 -5.62 -22.18
C LEU A 27 -13.52 -6.67 -21.23
N GLY A 28 -14.85 -6.87 -21.28
CA GLY A 28 -15.58 -7.80 -20.41
C GLY A 28 -15.99 -7.21 -19.05
N GLY A 29 -15.83 -5.90 -18.83
CA GLY A 29 -16.19 -5.22 -17.58
C GLY A 29 -17.60 -4.61 -17.59
N ASP A 30 -17.98 -4.03 -16.45
CA ASP A 30 -19.23 -3.29 -16.30
C ASP A 30 -19.15 -1.89 -16.97
N GLY A 31 -19.65 -1.80 -18.20
CA GLY A 31 -19.66 -0.52 -18.90
C GLY A 31 -20.62 0.52 -18.33
N ASP A 32 -21.67 0.12 -17.61
CA ASP A 32 -22.62 1.09 -17.05
C ASP A 32 -22.02 1.79 -15.83
N ALA A 33 -21.34 1.03 -14.96
CA ALA A 33 -20.52 1.58 -13.89
C ALA A 33 -19.39 2.47 -14.44
N ALA A 34 -18.68 2.05 -15.50
CA ALA A 34 -17.64 2.87 -16.13
C ALA A 34 -18.19 4.21 -16.66
N GLY A 35 -19.35 4.19 -17.32
CA GLY A 35 -20.01 5.41 -17.79
C GLY A 35 -20.43 6.34 -16.64
N LEU A 36 -20.90 5.79 -15.52
CA LEU A 36 -21.22 6.57 -14.31
C LEU A 36 -19.97 7.23 -13.72
N LEU A 37 -18.89 6.47 -13.57
CA LEU A 37 -17.61 6.97 -13.04
C LEU A 37 -17.08 8.14 -13.86
N VAL A 38 -17.04 8.01 -15.18
CA VAL A 38 -16.57 9.08 -16.07
C VAL A 38 -17.42 10.34 -15.98
N ARG A 39 -18.75 10.21 -15.76
CA ARG A 39 -19.61 11.37 -15.52
C ARG A 39 -19.24 12.08 -14.23
N LEU A 40 -19.07 11.34 -13.15
CA LEU A 40 -18.72 11.91 -11.84
C LEU A 40 -17.36 12.61 -11.88
N VAL A 41 -16.35 11.97 -12.47
CA VAL A 41 -15.02 12.59 -12.64
C VAL A 41 -15.09 13.80 -13.57
N GLY A 42 -15.86 13.73 -14.66
CA GLY A 42 -16.03 14.83 -15.60
C GLY A 42 -16.72 16.04 -14.98
N ASP A 43 -17.78 15.83 -14.20
CA ASP A 43 -18.49 16.91 -13.49
C ASP A 43 -17.60 17.57 -12.43
N ASP A 44 -16.85 16.77 -11.68
CA ASP A 44 -15.87 17.23 -10.71
C ASP A 44 -14.74 18.05 -11.36
N ALA A 45 -14.17 17.57 -12.47
CA ALA A 45 -13.19 18.32 -13.26
C ALA A 45 -13.77 19.62 -13.82
N ARG A 46 -15.00 19.60 -14.35
CA ARG A 46 -15.69 20.80 -14.85
C ARG A 46 -15.83 21.87 -13.76
N ASN A 47 -16.14 21.49 -12.53
CA ASN A 47 -16.24 22.42 -11.41
C ASN A 47 -14.88 23.08 -11.09
N ARG A 48 -13.77 22.36 -11.26
CA ARG A 48 -12.41 22.91 -11.08
C ARG A 48 -11.90 23.78 -12.23
N LEU A 49 -12.43 23.57 -13.43
CA LEU A 49 -12.05 24.29 -14.66
C LEU A 49 -12.72 25.66 -14.79
N ALA A 50 -13.66 25.99 -13.90
CA ALA A 50 -14.40 27.26 -13.91
C ALA A 50 -13.47 28.46 -13.59
N GLY A 51 -12.74 28.98 -14.59
CA GLY A 51 -12.02 30.24 -14.47
C GLY A 51 -10.82 30.54 -15.39
N GLY A 52 -10.44 29.69 -16.37
CA GLY A 52 -9.13 29.88 -17.05
C GLY A 52 -9.00 29.62 -18.56
N GLU A 53 -9.76 28.71 -19.18
CA GLU A 53 -9.62 28.38 -20.62
C GLU A 53 -10.94 28.64 -21.38
N GLU A 54 -10.87 29.17 -22.62
CA GLU A 54 -12.06 29.42 -23.46
C GLU A 54 -12.73 28.11 -23.92
N GLU A 55 -11.99 27.01 -23.99
CA GLU A 55 -12.46 25.67 -24.38
C GLU A 55 -11.77 24.59 -23.53
N PRO A 56 -12.14 24.42 -22.25
CA PRO A 56 -11.51 23.45 -21.38
C PRO A 56 -11.74 22.03 -21.93
N LYS A 57 -10.70 21.19 -21.90
CA LYS A 57 -10.74 19.81 -22.43
C LYS A 57 -10.53 18.77 -21.34
N LEU A 58 -11.19 17.63 -21.51
CA LEU A 58 -10.95 16.41 -20.75
C LEU A 58 -10.35 15.36 -21.68
N ILE A 59 -9.31 14.69 -21.19
CA ILE A 59 -8.68 13.56 -21.89
C ILE A 59 -8.96 12.32 -21.06
N MET A 60 -9.56 11.31 -21.69
CA MET A 60 -9.82 10.01 -21.09
C MET A 60 -8.99 8.94 -21.79
N GLN A 61 -8.34 8.10 -21.01
CA GLN A 61 -7.66 6.90 -21.47
C GLN A 61 -8.31 5.70 -20.78
N VAL A 62 -8.63 4.66 -21.57
CA VAL A 62 -9.17 3.40 -21.03
C VAL A 62 -8.30 2.24 -21.50
N GLU A 63 -7.91 1.39 -20.56
CA GLU A 63 -7.14 0.19 -20.85
C GLU A 63 -7.40 -0.94 -19.86
N SER A 64 -7.04 -2.16 -20.25
CA SER A 64 -6.97 -3.28 -19.31
C SER A 64 -5.61 -3.24 -18.62
N LEU A 65 -5.64 -3.26 -17.29
CA LEU A 65 -4.47 -3.33 -16.43
C LEU A 65 -4.54 -4.60 -15.59
N GLY A 66 -3.99 -5.69 -16.12
CA GLY A 66 -4.04 -7.00 -15.47
C GLY A 66 -5.47 -7.47 -15.28
N THR A 67 -5.94 -7.50 -14.03
CA THR A 67 -7.27 -8.00 -13.63
C THR A 67 -8.33 -6.92 -13.50
N GLU A 68 -8.02 -5.71 -13.98
CA GLU A 68 -8.87 -4.54 -13.85
C GLU A 68 -8.96 -3.78 -15.18
N VAL A 69 -9.99 -2.95 -15.31
CA VAL A 69 -10.01 -1.85 -16.28
C VAL A 69 -9.55 -0.60 -15.56
N SER A 70 -8.56 0.09 -16.13
CA SER A 70 -8.14 1.42 -15.70
C SER A 70 -8.78 2.47 -16.60
N ILE A 71 -9.41 3.46 -15.97
CA ILE A 71 -9.97 4.65 -16.61
C ILE A 71 -9.23 5.85 -16.03
N VAL A 72 -8.40 6.48 -16.86
CA VAL A 72 -7.61 7.66 -16.49
C VAL A 72 -8.25 8.88 -17.12
N MET A 73 -8.60 9.86 -16.30
CA MET A 73 -9.13 11.16 -16.71
C MET A 73 -8.10 12.26 -16.40
N ARG A 74 -7.87 13.15 -17.35
CA ARG A 74 -6.95 14.28 -17.22
C ARG A 74 -7.64 15.61 -17.49
N ASP A 75 -7.33 16.61 -16.66
CA ASP A 75 -7.85 17.97 -16.76
C ASP A 75 -6.79 19.01 -16.36
N ARG A 76 -7.04 20.29 -16.70
CA ARG A 76 -6.16 21.43 -16.36
C ARG A 76 -6.78 22.40 -15.35
N GLY A 77 -7.76 21.93 -14.57
CA GLY A 77 -8.39 22.71 -13.53
C GLY A 77 -7.45 22.94 -12.34
N ALA A 78 -7.99 23.54 -11.28
CA ALA A 78 -7.27 23.67 -10.02
C ALA A 78 -6.66 22.31 -9.56
N PRO A 79 -5.47 22.29 -8.92
CA PRO A 79 -4.83 21.04 -8.50
C PRO A 79 -5.72 20.15 -7.64
N VAL A 80 -5.74 18.85 -7.94
CA VAL A 80 -6.36 17.84 -7.07
C VAL A 80 -5.43 17.51 -5.90
N VAL A 81 -6.02 17.38 -4.71
CA VAL A 81 -5.31 17.01 -3.46
C VAL A 81 -5.63 15.59 -2.99
N GLY A 82 -6.48 14.87 -3.73
CA GLY A 82 -6.91 13.51 -3.43
C GLY A 82 -8.13 13.10 -4.26
N PRO A 83 -8.57 11.83 -4.14
CA PRO A 83 -9.75 11.32 -4.85
C PRO A 83 -11.04 12.10 -4.52
N PRO A 84 -11.92 12.43 -5.47
CA PRO A 84 -13.21 13.03 -5.16
C PRO A 84 -14.07 12.15 -4.22
N GLU A 85 -14.76 12.77 -3.25
CA GLU A 85 -15.59 12.05 -2.26
C GLU A 85 -16.65 11.15 -2.90
N THR A 86 -17.21 11.58 -4.04
CA THR A 86 -18.17 10.80 -4.82
C THR A 86 -17.59 9.49 -5.36
N LEU A 87 -16.29 9.45 -5.66
CA LEU A 87 -15.61 8.22 -6.09
C LEU A 87 -15.28 7.32 -4.90
N LEU A 88 -14.99 7.89 -3.74
CA LEU A 88 -14.76 7.12 -2.51
C LEU A 88 -16.04 6.39 -2.08
N ALA A 89 -17.22 6.99 -2.28
CA ALA A 89 -18.49 6.29 -2.07
C ALA A 89 -18.67 5.09 -3.02
N LEU A 90 -18.24 5.21 -4.28
CA LEU A 90 -18.31 4.10 -5.25
C LEU A 90 -17.28 3.01 -4.98
N LEU A 91 -16.11 3.38 -4.45
CA LEU A 91 -15.13 2.44 -3.92
C LEU A 91 -15.71 1.65 -2.74
N ALA A 92 -16.36 2.34 -1.78
CA ALA A 92 -17.00 1.69 -0.64
C ALA A 92 -18.18 0.77 -1.03
N LEU A 93 -18.83 1.01 -2.17
CA LEU A 93 -19.86 0.13 -2.73
C LEU A 93 -19.31 -1.03 -3.57
N GLY A 94 -17.98 -1.11 -3.75
CA GLY A 94 -17.32 -2.12 -4.58
C GLY A 94 -17.50 -1.92 -6.09
N VAL A 95 -17.96 -0.73 -6.52
CA VAL A 95 -18.11 -0.39 -7.96
C VAL A 95 -16.75 -0.07 -8.57
N ALA A 96 -15.91 0.66 -7.83
CA ALA A 96 -14.49 0.79 -8.10
C ALA A 96 -13.72 -0.12 -7.15
N SER A 97 -12.58 -0.65 -7.60
CA SER A 97 -11.64 -1.41 -6.78
C SER A 97 -10.48 -0.56 -6.29
N ARG A 98 -10.17 0.54 -7.00
CA ARG A 98 -9.18 1.52 -6.59
C ARG A 98 -9.50 2.88 -7.19
N VAL A 99 -9.18 3.93 -6.46
CA VAL A 99 -9.18 5.30 -6.98
C VAL A 99 -7.84 5.93 -6.63
N ASP A 100 -7.18 6.50 -7.63
CA ASP A 100 -5.96 7.30 -7.47
C ASP A 100 -6.19 8.71 -8.03
N ALA A 101 -5.65 9.71 -7.33
CA ALA A 101 -5.69 11.09 -7.79
C ALA A 101 -4.36 11.79 -7.49
N ARG A 102 -3.86 12.52 -8.49
CA ARG A 102 -2.57 13.20 -8.46
C ARG A 102 -2.54 14.43 -9.36
N HIS A 103 -1.68 15.37 -9.03
CA HIS A 103 -1.42 16.56 -9.86
C HIS A 103 -0.05 16.42 -10.54
N GLU A 104 -0.03 16.20 -11.86
CA GLU A 104 1.19 16.11 -12.66
C GLU A 104 1.53 17.47 -13.29
N PHE A 105 2.74 17.61 -13.88
CA PHE A 105 3.18 18.84 -14.55
C PHE A 105 2.19 19.34 -15.64
N ASN A 106 1.45 18.42 -16.26
CA ASN A 106 0.50 18.71 -17.34
C ASN A 106 -0.97 18.77 -16.87
N GLY A 107 -1.22 18.81 -15.57
CA GLY A 107 -2.55 18.93 -14.99
C GLY A 107 -2.92 17.77 -14.06
N ASN A 108 -4.19 17.72 -13.70
CA ASN A 108 -4.74 16.70 -12.81
C ASN A 108 -4.87 15.37 -13.53
N VAL A 109 -4.68 14.29 -12.77
CA VAL A 109 -4.93 12.92 -13.20
C VAL A 109 -5.74 12.21 -12.14
N ILE A 110 -6.88 11.68 -12.54
CA ILE A 110 -7.70 10.80 -11.71
C ILE A 110 -7.78 9.45 -12.42
N GLU A 111 -7.26 8.41 -11.79
CA GLU A 111 -7.38 7.03 -12.24
C GLU A 111 -8.43 6.31 -11.39
N VAL A 112 -9.42 5.70 -12.05
CA VAL A 112 -10.33 4.76 -11.40
C VAL A 112 -10.09 3.38 -11.98
N ARG A 113 -9.93 2.39 -11.10
CA ARG A 113 -9.86 0.99 -11.48
C ARG A 113 -11.13 0.25 -11.10
N MET A 114 -11.51 -0.68 -11.95
CA MET A 114 -12.66 -1.55 -11.77
C MET A 114 -12.24 -2.99 -11.98
N ALA A 115 -12.67 -3.86 -11.08
CA ALA A 115 -12.56 -5.30 -11.20
C ALA A 115 -13.13 -5.80 -12.55
N LEU A 116 -12.33 -6.56 -13.30
CA LEU A 116 -12.83 -7.30 -14.45
C LEU A 116 -13.43 -8.63 -13.96
N PRO A 117 -14.75 -8.88 -14.15
CA PRO A 117 -15.43 -10.04 -13.58
C PRO A 117 -14.78 -11.38 -13.90
N GLN A 118 -14.19 -11.51 -15.09
CA GLN A 118 -13.50 -12.74 -15.52
C GLN A 118 -12.26 -13.09 -14.69
N TYR A 119 -11.69 -12.15 -13.92
CA TYR A 119 -10.56 -12.40 -13.02
C TYR A 119 -10.97 -12.55 -11.55
N HIS A 120 -12.28 -12.58 -11.30
CA HIS A 120 -12.87 -12.68 -9.96
C HIS A 120 -13.61 -14.00 -9.81
N SER A 121 -13.18 -15.01 -10.59
CA SER A 121 -13.67 -16.37 -10.43
C SER A 121 -13.03 -16.99 -9.18
N ILE A 122 -13.89 -17.39 -8.25
CA ILE A 122 -13.46 -18.13 -7.06
C ILE A 122 -13.47 -19.61 -7.45
N VAL A 123 -12.41 -20.34 -7.12
CA VAL A 123 -12.42 -21.81 -7.25
C VAL A 123 -13.56 -22.34 -6.40
N GLU A 124 -14.50 -23.08 -6.98
CA GLU A 124 -15.57 -23.76 -6.24
C GLU A 124 -14.95 -24.86 -5.35
N GLY A 125 -14.43 -24.45 -4.19
CA GLY A 125 -13.68 -25.28 -3.25
C GLY A 125 -14.56 -26.05 -2.27
N ALA A 126 -15.83 -26.31 -2.61
CA ALA A 126 -16.78 -26.97 -1.71
C ALA A 126 -16.29 -28.35 -1.23
N ASP A 127 -15.38 -28.97 -1.98
CA ASP A 127 -14.81 -30.29 -1.71
C ASP A 127 -13.35 -30.26 -1.21
N ILE A 128 -12.72 -29.09 -1.07
CA ILE A 128 -11.34 -29.02 -0.56
C ILE A 128 -11.40 -28.98 0.98
N GLU A 129 -10.78 -29.93 1.63
CA GLU A 129 -10.71 -29.96 3.10
C GLU A 129 -9.51 -29.16 3.60
N VAL A 130 -9.72 -28.34 4.64
CA VAL A 130 -8.62 -27.71 5.38
C VAL A 130 -7.96 -28.78 6.22
N LEU A 131 -6.68 -29.05 5.96
CA LEU A 131 -5.96 -30.13 6.62
C LEU A 131 -5.49 -29.71 8.02
N ALA A 132 -5.79 -30.55 9.01
CA ALA A 132 -5.32 -30.35 10.38
C ALA A 132 -3.80 -30.49 10.50
N GLY A 133 -3.23 -29.91 11.55
CA GLY A 133 -1.78 -29.95 11.79
C GLY A 133 -1.23 -31.32 12.23
N ASP A 134 -2.08 -32.26 12.62
CA ASP A 134 -1.76 -33.59 13.16
C ASP A 134 -1.96 -34.74 12.16
N VAL A 135 -2.19 -34.41 10.88
CA VAL A 135 -2.31 -35.39 9.79
C VAL A 135 -1.01 -36.21 9.63
N GLU A 136 -1.14 -37.47 9.20
CA GLU A 136 -0.03 -38.37 8.93
C GLU A 136 0.96 -37.75 7.91
N LEU A 137 2.25 -37.81 8.23
CA LEU A 137 3.30 -37.22 7.39
C LEU A 137 3.60 -38.11 6.18
N SER A 138 3.54 -37.53 4.98
CA SER A 138 3.94 -38.17 3.73
C SER A 138 5.46 -38.22 3.58
N THR A 139 5.95 -39.37 3.13
CA THR A 139 7.35 -39.62 2.78
C THR A 139 7.61 -39.55 1.28
N GLU A 140 6.60 -39.23 0.46
CA GLU A 140 6.74 -39.17 -1.00
C GLU A 140 7.79 -38.14 -1.42
N GLU A 141 8.65 -38.50 -2.36
CA GLU A 141 9.64 -37.56 -2.91
C GLU A 141 8.95 -36.48 -3.74
N VAL A 142 9.42 -35.24 -3.60
CA VAL A 142 8.83 -34.07 -4.27
C VAL A 142 9.83 -33.45 -5.24
N VAL A 143 9.32 -32.90 -6.33
CA VAL A 143 10.12 -32.16 -7.31
C VAL A 143 9.95 -30.66 -7.06
N MET A 144 11.07 -29.97 -6.89
CA MET A 144 11.08 -28.51 -6.76
C MET A 144 11.34 -27.85 -8.11
N ARG A 145 10.57 -26.82 -8.43
CA ARG A 145 10.70 -26.06 -9.68
C ARG A 145 10.15 -24.65 -9.54
N PRO A 146 10.48 -23.73 -10.47
CA PRO A 146 9.82 -22.44 -10.55
C PRO A 146 8.29 -22.58 -10.70
N LEU A 147 7.57 -21.63 -10.12
CA LEU A 147 6.14 -21.44 -10.29
C LEU A 147 5.85 -20.98 -11.73
N ALA A 148 4.90 -21.64 -12.39
CA ALA A 148 4.44 -21.33 -13.73
C ALA A 148 3.01 -20.80 -13.72
N LYS A 149 2.60 -20.12 -14.80
CA LYS A 149 1.23 -19.57 -14.94
C LYS A 149 0.14 -20.63 -14.72
N GLY A 150 0.32 -21.80 -15.31
CA GLY A 150 -0.62 -22.93 -15.17
C GLY A 150 -0.70 -23.54 -13.77
N ASP A 151 0.12 -23.11 -12.82
CA ASP A 151 0.05 -23.56 -11.42
C ASP A 151 -0.91 -22.72 -10.57
N ALA A 152 -1.52 -21.66 -11.13
CA ALA A 152 -2.31 -20.71 -10.38
C ALA A 152 -3.43 -21.37 -9.56
N GLU A 153 -4.18 -22.30 -10.16
CA GLU A 153 -5.24 -23.03 -9.46
C GLU A 153 -4.66 -23.92 -8.34
N ALA A 154 -3.58 -24.65 -8.60
CA ALA A 154 -2.93 -25.50 -7.60
C ALA A 154 -2.36 -24.71 -6.42
N LEU A 155 -1.89 -23.48 -6.66
CA LEU A 155 -1.46 -22.54 -5.63
C LEU A 155 -2.65 -22.10 -4.77
N THR A 156 -3.77 -21.70 -5.37
CA THR A 156 -5.01 -21.38 -4.65
C THR A 156 -5.49 -22.55 -3.79
N GLN A 157 -5.53 -23.76 -4.35
CA GLN A 157 -5.93 -24.96 -3.62
C GLN A 157 -4.99 -25.26 -2.44
N GLY A 158 -3.67 -25.06 -2.62
CA GLY A 158 -2.68 -25.25 -1.56
C GLY A 158 -2.82 -24.25 -0.41
N ILE A 159 -3.04 -22.97 -0.71
CA ILE A 159 -3.35 -21.94 0.29
C ILE A 159 -4.61 -22.31 1.05
N TYR A 160 -5.67 -22.73 0.36
CA TYR A 160 -6.92 -23.14 0.97
C TYR A 160 -6.75 -24.36 1.88
N ARG A 161 -6.05 -25.41 1.44
CA ARG A 161 -5.77 -26.59 2.28
C ARG A 161 -5.02 -26.26 3.56
N CYS A 162 -4.16 -25.24 3.53
CA CYS A 162 -3.35 -24.83 4.67
C CYS A 162 -4.06 -23.85 5.62
N TYR A 163 -4.87 -22.94 5.08
CA TYR A 163 -5.33 -21.74 5.80
C TYR A 163 -6.84 -21.47 5.67
N GLY A 164 -7.58 -22.29 4.93
CA GLY A 164 -8.98 -22.02 4.56
C GLY A 164 -9.12 -20.65 3.88
N TRP A 165 -10.15 -19.88 4.25
CA TRP A 165 -10.38 -18.50 3.79
C TRP A 165 -9.62 -17.44 4.60
N THR A 166 -8.67 -17.83 5.43
CA THR A 166 -8.10 -16.96 6.47
C THR A 166 -6.70 -16.42 6.17
N TYR A 167 -6.12 -16.81 5.03
CA TYR A 167 -4.92 -16.16 4.51
C TYR A 167 -5.20 -14.68 4.17
N PRO A 168 -4.39 -13.71 4.67
CA PRO A 168 -4.72 -12.29 4.57
C PRO A 168 -4.76 -11.71 3.17
N ASN A 169 -3.95 -12.25 2.24
CA ASN A 169 -3.90 -11.71 0.89
C ASN A 169 -4.97 -12.36 0.01
N PRO A 170 -6.02 -11.61 -0.40
CA PRO A 170 -7.16 -12.17 -1.12
C PRO A 170 -6.79 -12.66 -2.52
N ASP A 171 -5.72 -12.16 -3.14
CA ASP A 171 -5.31 -12.55 -4.50
C ASP A 171 -4.99 -14.04 -4.60
N PHE A 172 -4.60 -14.68 -3.50
CA PHE A 172 -4.33 -16.12 -3.50
C PHE A 172 -5.59 -16.97 -3.70
N TYR A 173 -6.79 -16.41 -3.54
CA TYR A 173 -8.05 -17.11 -3.78
C TYR A 173 -8.59 -16.99 -5.20
N TYR A 174 -7.93 -16.20 -6.05
CA TYR A 174 -8.32 -15.96 -7.43
C TYR A 174 -7.20 -16.42 -8.38
N PRO A 175 -7.27 -17.63 -8.94
CA PRO A 175 -6.25 -18.15 -9.86
C PRO A 175 -5.95 -17.19 -11.01
N ASP A 176 -6.97 -16.55 -11.56
CA ASP A 176 -6.83 -15.61 -12.66
C ASP A 176 -5.98 -14.39 -12.27
N ARG A 177 -6.04 -13.93 -11.01
CA ARG A 177 -5.17 -12.85 -10.48
C ARG A 177 -3.73 -13.31 -10.33
N ILE A 178 -3.52 -14.55 -9.85
CA ILE A 178 -2.19 -15.15 -9.76
C ILE A 178 -1.57 -15.26 -11.17
N GLU A 179 -2.32 -15.78 -12.14
CA GLU A 179 -1.87 -15.93 -13.53
C GLU A 179 -1.54 -14.57 -14.15
N ALA A 180 -2.40 -13.57 -13.98
CA ALA A 180 -2.16 -12.21 -14.48
C ALA A 180 -0.89 -11.60 -13.85
N SER A 181 -0.67 -11.79 -12.55
CA SER A 181 0.52 -11.31 -11.85
C SER A 181 1.81 -11.98 -12.34
N LEU A 182 1.77 -13.31 -12.56
CA LEU A 182 2.88 -14.06 -13.18
C LEU A 182 3.12 -13.62 -14.63
N ALA A 183 2.06 -13.36 -15.40
CA ALA A 183 2.16 -12.89 -16.78
C ALA A 183 2.77 -11.50 -16.90
N ALA A 184 2.46 -10.62 -15.95
CA ALA A 184 3.04 -9.27 -15.87
C ALA A 184 4.45 -9.25 -15.27
N GLY A 185 5.01 -10.39 -14.85
CA GLY A 185 6.30 -10.46 -14.15
C GLY A 185 6.29 -9.85 -12.75
N LYS A 186 5.09 -9.57 -12.20
CA LYS A 186 4.90 -8.97 -10.87
C LYS A 186 5.09 -9.97 -9.74
N ARG A 187 4.96 -11.27 -10.03
CA ARG A 187 5.15 -12.38 -9.09
C ARG A 187 6.21 -13.34 -9.59
N ILE A 188 7.01 -13.86 -8.67
CA ILE A 188 7.95 -14.97 -8.89
C ILE A 188 7.76 -15.95 -7.74
N GLY A 189 7.97 -17.24 -7.96
CA GLY A 189 7.90 -18.22 -6.87
C GLY A 189 8.51 -19.55 -7.23
N TYR A 190 8.64 -20.40 -6.22
CA TYR A 190 9.04 -21.80 -6.35
C TYR A 190 8.02 -22.68 -5.65
N VAL A 191 7.84 -23.88 -6.20
CA VAL A 191 6.87 -24.87 -5.72
C VAL A 191 7.54 -26.21 -5.51
N ALA A 192 7.02 -26.99 -4.57
CA ALA A 192 7.29 -28.41 -4.45
C ALA A 192 6.05 -29.19 -4.89
N VAL A 193 6.24 -30.16 -5.79
CA VAL A 193 5.16 -30.94 -6.40
C VAL A 193 5.36 -32.42 -6.11
N SER A 194 4.32 -33.11 -5.66
CA SER A 194 4.32 -34.56 -5.40
C SER A 194 4.33 -35.37 -6.70
N PRO A 195 4.55 -36.70 -6.66
CA PRO A 195 4.49 -37.56 -7.84
C PRO A 195 3.10 -37.59 -8.49
N SER A 196 2.03 -37.30 -7.73
CA SER A 196 0.66 -37.18 -8.26
C SER A 196 0.39 -35.85 -8.97
N GLY A 197 1.35 -34.92 -8.98
CA GLY A 197 1.20 -33.59 -9.56
C GLY A 197 0.60 -32.56 -8.60
N GLU A 198 0.39 -32.90 -7.33
CA GLU A 198 -0.16 -31.98 -6.33
C GLU A 198 0.90 -31.00 -5.83
N MET A 199 0.57 -29.70 -5.76
CA MET A 199 1.44 -28.70 -5.13
C MET A 199 1.38 -28.83 -3.61
N VAL A 200 2.50 -29.16 -2.98
CA VAL A 200 2.56 -29.45 -1.53
C VAL A 200 3.34 -28.42 -0.73
N ALA A 201 4.05 -27.51 -1.41
CA ALA A 201 4.63 -26.32 -0.77
C ALA A 201 4.87 -25.23 -1.81
N HIS A 202 4.89 -23.99 -1.35
CA HIS A 202 5.17 -22.81 -2.17
C HIS A 202 5.90 -21.75 -1.34
N TRP A 203 6.74 -20.95 -1.99
CA TRP A 203 7.18 -19.65 -1.51
C TRP A 203 7.35 -18.70 -2.69
N GLY A 204 6.79 -17.49 -2.58
CA GLY A 204 6.83 -16.47 -3.63
C GLY A 204 7.38 -15.12 -3.19
N ALA A 205 7.56 -14.27 -4.19
CA ALA A 205 7.91 -12.87 -4.09
C ALA A 205 6.99 -12.04 -5.00
N VAL A 206 6.64 -10.82 -4.56
CA VAL A 206 5.87 -9.85 -5.34
C VAL A 206 6.64 -8.53 -5.35
N TRP A 207 6.74 -7.87 -6.50
CA TRP A 207 7.36 -6.56 -6.61
C TRP A 207 6.50 -5.49 -5.92
N ILE A 208 7.11 -4.74 -5.01
CA ILE A 208 6.49 -3.63 -4.26
C ILE A 208 7.16 -2.27 -4.53
N GLY A 209 8.23 -2.29 -5.32
CA GLY A 209 8.98 -1.13 -5.78
C GLY A 209 9.76 -1.47 -7.04
N PRO A 210 10.57 -0.55 -7.57
CA PRO A 210 11.33 -0.76 -8.80
C PRO A 210 12.42 -1.83 -8.65
N SER A 211 12.99 -1.97 -7.45
CA SER A 211 14.07 -2.90 -7.14
C SER A 211 13.80 -3.79 -5.92
N ILE A 212 12.64 -3.62 -5.28
CA ILE A 212 12.29 -4.25 -4.00
C ILE A 212 11.11 -5.20 -4.17
N VAL A 213 11.21 -6.37 -3.54
CA VAL A 213 10.13 -7.37 -3.46
C VAL A 213 9.68 -7.60 -2.03
N GLU A 214 8.42 -7.94 -1.83
CA GLU A 214 7.95 -8.61 -0.62
C GLU A 214 8.02 -10.12 -0.83
N THR A 215 8.60 -10.86 0.12
CA THR A 215 8.59 -12.34 0.08
C THR A 215 7.56 -12.89 1.05
N GLY A 216 6.67 -13.75 0.56
CA GLY A 216 5.51 -14.24 1.30
C GLY A 216 4.76 -15.32 0.53
N GLY A 217 3.47 -15.50 0.83
CA GLY A 217 2.69 -16.58 0.20
C GLY A 217 3.16 -17.98 0.58
N THR A 218 3.94 -18.11 1.65
CA THR A 218 4.58 -19.39 2.00
C THR A 218 3.53 -20.34 2.55
N PHE A 219 3.46 -21.55 2.01
CA PHE A 219 2.74 -22.64 2.64
C PHE A 219 3.51 -23.96 2.53
N THR A 220 3.23 -24.87 3.45
CA THR A 220 3.63 -26.27 3.34
C THR A 220 2.45 -27.10 3.81
N ASP A 221 1.95 -27.93 2.90
CA ASP A 221 0.86 -28.87 3.13
C ASP A 221 1.15 -29.64 4.42
N PRO A 222 0.18 -29.76 5.36
CA PRO A 222 0.41 -30.41 6.65
C PRO A 222 1.05 -31.80 6.55
N ARG A 223 0.68 -32.59 5.53
CA ARG A 223 1.26 -33.92 5.25
C ARG A 223 2.76 -33.85 4.95
N PHE A 224 3.27 -32.74 4.44
CA PHE A 224 4.65 -32.58 3.99
C PHE A 224 5.50 -31.70 4.95
N ARG A 225 4.96 -31.31 6.10
CA ARG A 225 5.69 -30.53 7.12
C ARG A 225 6.84 -31.32 7.74
N ARG A 226 7.75 -30.61 8.43
CA ARG A 226 8.96 -31.17 9.07
C ARG A 226 9.99 -31.80 8.12
N ARG A 227 9.85 -31.57 6.81
CA ARG A 227 10.79 -32.01 5.76
C ARG A 227 11.74 -30.92 5.25
N GLY A 228 11.65 -29.71 5.83
CA GLY A 228 12.46 -28.56 5.44
C GLY A 228 12.15 -27.99 4.06
N LEU A 229 10.96 -28.26 3.49
CA LEU A 229 10.60 -27.83 2.14
C LEU A 229 10.59 -26.31 1.99
N ALA A 230 10.00 -25.58 2.95
CA ALA A 230 9.98 -24.12 2.93
C ALA A 230 11.39 -23.52 2.86
N GLY A 231 12.35 -24.04 3.63
CA GLY A 231 13.75 -23.58 3.57
C GLY A 231 14.37 -23.79 2.19
N LYS A 232 14.25 -24.99 1.62
CA LYS A 232 14.79 -25.31 0.28
C LYS A 232 14.17 -24.47 -0.84
N LEU A 233 12.86 -24.20 -0.78
CA LEU A 233 12.19 -23.29 -1.71
C LEU A 233 12.69 -21.86 -1.53
N GLY A 234 12.95 -21.45 -0.30
CA GLY A 234 13.54 -20.16 0.04
C GLY A 234 14.92 -19.95 -0.54
N ASP A 235 15.80 -20.94 -0.37
CA ASP A 235 17.14 -20.90 -0.94
C ASP A 235 17.08 -20.70 -2.46
N SER A 236 16.22 -21.47 -3.13
CA SER A 236 16.00 -21.37 -4.59
C SER A 236 15.45 -20.02 -5.01
N LEU A 237 14.46 -19.49 -4.27
CA LEU A 237 13.88 -18.18 -4.53
C LEU A 237 14.92 -17.08 -4.33
N LEU A 238 15.70 -17.11 -3.24
CA LEU A 238 16.71 -16.10 -2.94
C LEU A 238 17.85 -16.10 -3.95
N GLU A 239 18.29 -17.28 -4.42
CA GLU A 239 19.23 -17.38 -5.53
C GLU A 239 18.66 -16.69 -6.78
N LYS A 240 17.40 -16.96 -7.12
CA LYS A 240 16.76 -16.35 -8.29
C LYS A 240 16.60 -14.83 -8.16
N LEU A 241 16.19 -14.33 -7.01
CA LEU A 241 16.05 -12.89 -6.77
C LEU A 241 17.40 -12.16 -6.92
N ARG A 242 18.50 -12.76 -6.44
CA ARG A 242 19.85 -12.22 -6.66
C ARG A 242 20.26 -12.25 -8.14
N GLU A 243 19.95 -13.34 -8.85
CA GLU A 243 20.28 -13.50 -10.28
C GLU A 243 19.63 -12.42 -11.15
N ILE A 244 18.37 -12.07 -10.86
CA ILE A 244 17.61 -11.07 -11.64
C ILE A 244 17.82 -9.63 -11.14
N GLY A 245 18.73 -9.41 -10.19
CA GLY A 245 19.11 -8.08 -9.74
C GLY A 245 18.12 -7.40 -8.79
N VAL A 246 17.30 -8.15 -8.04
CA VAL A 246 16.52 -7.57 -6.93
C VAL A 246 17.48 -7.00 -5.90
N GLU A 247 17.31 -5.74 -5.51
CA GLU A 247 18.20 -5.05 -4.57
C GLU A 247 17.91 -5.44 -3.12
N GLY A 248 16.62 -5.57 -2.78
CA GLY A 248 16.19 -5.87 -1.42
C GLY A 248 14.89 -6.64 -1.35
N ARG A 249 14.67 -7.31 -0.22
CA ARG A 249 13.40 -7.95 0.09
C ARG A 249 12.83 -7.50 1.43
N LEU A 250 11.51 -7.35 1.48
CA LEU A 250 10.74 -7.18 2.71
C LEU A 250 10.06 -8.47 3.14
N ARG A 251 9.86 -8.58 4.45
CA ARG A 251 8.96 -9.49 5.13
C ARG A 251 8.30 -8.73 6.27
N GLU A 252 7.08 -9.12 6.61
CA GLU A 252 6.32 -8.43 7.65
C GLU A 252 5.92 -9.41 8.77
N PRO A 253 6.87 -9.84 9.64
CA PRO A 253 6.53 -10.71 10.76
C PRO A 253 5.54 -10.05 11.72
N VAL A 254 4.49 -10.78 12.08
CA VAL A 254 3.52 -10.38 13.11
C VAL A 254 4.18 -10.17 14.47
N LEU A 255 3.61 -9.28 15.28
CA LEU A 255 4.03 -9.06 16.67
C LEU A 255 3.37 -10.03 17.66
N THR A 256 2.40 -10.83 17.26
CA THR A 256 1.70 -11.76 18.18
C THR A 256 2.52 -13.01 18.53
N HIS A 257 3.58 -13.31 17.77
CA HIS A 257 4.54 -14.36 18.09
C HIS A 257 5.94 -14.05 17.53
N PRO A 258 7.02 -14.57 18.11
CA PRO A 258 8.38 -14.29 17.63
C PRO A 258 8.88 -15.24 16.54
N ALA A 259 8.10 -16.26 16.13
CA ALA A 259 8.58 -17.33 15.25
C ALA A 259 9.10 -16.82 13.89
N THR A 260 8.30 -16.04 13.17
CA THR A 260 8.68 -15.45 11.88
C THR A 260 9.73 -14.35 12.02
N GLN A 261 9.79 -13.69 13.18
CA GLN A 261 10.85 -12.74 13.50
C GLN A 261 12.21 -13.44 13.66
N HIS A 262 12.28 -14.58 14.37
CA HIS A 262 13.51 -15.37 14.49
C HIS A 262 14.02 -15.88 13.14
N ILE A 263 13.11 -16.35 12.27
CA ILE A 263 13.47 -16.73 10.90
C ILE A 263 14.06 -15.55 10.14
N ALA A 264 13.47 -14.35 10.29
CA ALA A 264 14.01 -13.16 9.64
C ALA A 264 15.44 -12.83 10.11
N ILE A 265 15.71 -12.94 11.41
CA ILE A 265 17.04 -12.73 12.00
C ILE A 265 18.04 -13.78 11.50
N GLN A 266 17.66 -15.05 11.47
CA GLN A 266 18.52 -16.15 11.00
C GLN A 266 18.94 -15.96 9.54
N ASP A 267 18.05 -15.39 8.73
CA ASP A 267 18.30 -15.03 7.34
C ASP A 267 19.10 -13.73 7.16
N GLY A 268 19.55 -13.11 8.25
CA GLY A 268 20.33 -11.87 8.23
C GLY A 268 19.52 -10.61 7.90
N ALA A 269 18.21 -10.62 8.15
CA ALA A 269 17.39 -9.41 7.98
C ALA A 269 17.60 -8.40 9.12
N THR A 270 17.44 -7.13 8.78
CA THR A 270 17.39 -6.01 9.71
C THR A 270 15.93 -5.58 9.87
N PHE A 271 15.49 -5.39 11.10
CA PHE A 271 14.19 -4.76 11.34
C PHE A 271 14.31 -3.25 11.15
N VAL A 272 13.51 -2.73 10.23
CA VAL A 272 13.59 -1.35 9.75
C VAL A 272 12.36 -0.51 10.11
N GLY A 273 11.43 -1.09 10.86
CA GLY A 273 10.22 -0.40 11.29
C GLY A 273 9.16 -1.34 11.83
N VAL A 274 8.02 -0.73 12.15
CA VAL A 274 6.79 -1.39 12.59
C VAL A 274 5.61 -0.67 11.95
N ARG A 275 4.69 -1.42 11.34
CA ARG A 275 3.39 -0.93 10.92
C ARG A 275 2.38 -1.23 12.01
N LEU A 276 1.79 -0.19 12.61
CA LEU A 276 0.82 -0.36 13.69
C LEU A 276 -0.59 -0.49 13.12
N HIS A 277 -1.38 -1.41 13.68
CA HIS A 277 -2.77 -1.64 13.25
C HIS A 277 -2.91 -1.91 11.74
N ASP A 278 -1.92 -2.57 11.13
CA ASP A 278 -1.80 -2.71 9.68
C ASP A 278 -2.99 -3.45 9.05
N HIS A 279 -3.33 -4.63 9.57
CA HIS A 279 -4.44 -5.45 9.05
C HIS A 279 -5.67 -5.40 9.94
N ALA A 280 -6.85 -5.40 9.32
CA ALA A 280 -8.12 -5.59 10.00
C ALA A 280 -8.15 -6.91 10.80
N PRO A 281 -8.99 -7.05 11.85
CA PRO A 281 -9.13 -8.28 12.61
C PRO A 281 -9.42 -9.50 11.71
N PHE A 282 -8.67 -10.59 11.88
CA PHE A 282 -8.84 -11.80 11.07
C PHE A 282 -8.57 -13.09 11.87
N GLN A 283 -9.13 -14.19 11.40
CA GLN A 283 -8.88 -15.53 11.95
C GLN A 283 -7.55 -16.07 11.40
N GLN A 284 -6.80 -16.88 12.16
CA GLN A 284 -5.49 -17.38 11.76
C GLN A 284 -5.45 -18.91 11.72
N VAL A 285 -6.20 -19.53 10.82
CA VAL A 285 -6.19 -21.01 10.67
C VAL A 285 -4.83 -21.46 10.14
N GLY A 286 -4.27 -22.53 10.71
CA GLY A 286 -3.04 -23.16 10.23
C GLY A 286 -1.74 -22.39 10.56
N ILE A 287 -1.85 -21.27 11.29
CA ILE A 287 -0.73 -20.45 11.80
C ILE A 287 -0.70 -20.51 13.34
N THR A 288 -1.71 -19.93 13.99
CA THR A 288 -1.88 -19.94 15.45
C THR A 288 -3.21 -20.55 15.89
N ASP A 289 -4.13 -20.79 14.95
CA ASP A 289 -5.52 -21.22 15.16
C ASP A 289 -6.33 -20.30 16.10
N GLY A 290 -5.89 -19.04 16.23
CA GLY A 290 -6.54 -18.01 17.03
C GLY A 290 -7.37 -17.02 16.21
N LEU A 291 -8.16 -16.21 16.92
CA LEU A 291 -8.82 -15.03 16.35
C LEU A 291 -8.08 -13.79 16.83
N LEU A 292 -7.59 -12.96 15.90
CA LEU A 292 -7.19 -11.60 16.22
C LEU A 292 -8.45 -10.73 16.21
N THR A 293 -8.83 -10.22 17.37
CA THR A 293 -10.02 -9.39 17.55
C THR A 293 -9.76 -7.90 17.36
N SER A 294 -8.49 -7.51 17.31
CA SER A 294 -8.00 -6.16 17.04
C SER A 294 -7.14 -6.14 15.78
N ARG A 295 -6.89 -4.94 15.24
CA ARG A 295 -6.01 -4.77 14.08
C ARG A 295 -4.60 -5.24 14.40
N ALA A 296 -4.00 -6.01 13.50
CA ALA A 296 -2.70 -6.63 13.72
C ALA A 296 -1.55 -5.66 13.42
N SER A 297 -0.56 -5.56 14.31
CA SER A 297 0.68 -4.83 14.07
C SER A 297 1.80 -5.76 13.58
N LEU A 298 2.60 -5.27 12.64
CA LEU A 298 3.67 -6.02 11.98
C LEU A 298 5.01 -5.33 12.18
N THR A 299 6.03 -6.10 12.49
CA THR A 299 7.42 -5.64 12.28
C THR A 299 7.76 -5.71 10.80
N VAL A 300 8.64 -4.84 10.33
CA VAL A 300 9.12 -4.86 8.94
C VAL A 300 10.59 -5.25 8.91
N ALA A 301 10.89 -6.38 8.29
CA ALA A 301 12.24 -6.94 8.16
C ALA A 301 12.75 -6.79 6.72
N TYR A 302 13.88 -6.11 6.56
CA TYR A 302 14.54 -5.87 5.28
C TYR A 302 15.82 -6.69 5.17
N SER A 303 16.04 -7.33 4.02
CA SER A 303 17.33 -7.93 3.66
C SER A 303 17.84 -7.32 2.36
N SER A 304 19.07 -6.81 2.38
CA SER A 304 19.76 -6.43 1.14
C SER A 304 20.19 -7.69 0.41
N LEU A 305 19.80 -7.81 -0.86
CA LEU A 305 20.19 -8.91 -1.75
C LEU A 305 21.36 -8.50 -2.66
N GLN A 306 21.59 -7.20 -2.79
CA GLN A 306 22.77 -6.59 -3.41
C GLN A 306 23.47 -5.65 -2.43
N PRO A 307 24.76 -5.34 -2.61
CA PRO A 307 25.41 -4.26 -1.87
C PRO A 307 24.69 -2.92 -2.06
N LEU A 308 24.46 -2.19 -0.98
CA LEU A 308 23.85 -0.86 -1.07
C LEU A 308 24.91 0.18 -1.42
N GLU A 309 24.71 0.87 -2.54
CA GLU A 309 25.55 2.00 -2.96
C GLU A 309 25.55 3.12 -1.89
N PRO A 310 26.67 3.82 -1.63
CA PRO A 310 26.71 4.95 -0.71
C PRO A 310 25.71 6.05 -1.06
N LYS A 311 24.82 6.38 -0.12
CA LYS A 311 23.83 7.47 -0.28
C LYS A 311 23.69 8.28 1.00
N THR A 312 23.29 9.54 0.85
CA THR A 312 22.86 10.38 1.97
C THR A 312 21.34 10.29 2.13
N VAL A 313 20.90 10.25 3.37
CA VAL A 313 19.49 10.14 3.77
C VAL A 313 19.14 11.39 4.55
N TRP A 314 18.03 12.02 4.20
CA TRP A 314 17.50 13.18 4.87
C TRP A 314 16.14 12.83 5.46
N VAL A 315 15.97 13.08 6.75
CA VAL A 315 14.70 12.91 7.45
C VAL A 315 14.47 14.10 8.40
N PRO A 316 13.22 14.45 8.73
CA PRO A 316 12.93 15.42 9.78
C PRO A 316 13.51 14.98 11.12
N ALA A 317 13.92 15.95 11.95
CA ALA A 317 14.57 15.72 13.24
C ALA A 317 13.77 14.78 14.17
N ALA A 318 12.44 14.80 14.08
CA ALA A 318 11.56 13.91 14.84
C ALA A 318 11.77 12.42 14.54
N TYR A 319 12.30 12.07 13.36
CA TYR A 319 12.46 10.69 12.90
C TYR A 319 13.93 10.23 12.87
N GLU A 320 14.90 11.14 13.05
CA GLU A 320 16.33 10.81 13.11
C GLU A 320 16.68 9.71 14.14
N PRO A 321 16.13 9.69 15.37
CA PRO A 321 16.48 8.66 16.35
C PRO A 321 16.19 7.22 15.87
N PHE A 322 15.12 7.03 15.09
CA PHE A 322 14.74 5.75 14.52
C PHE A 322 15.71 5.32 13.43
N LEU A 323 16.02 6.24 12.52
CA LEU A 323 16.95 5.98 11.43
C LEU A 323 18.35 5.68 11.98
N LEU A 324 18.84 6.46 12.95
CA LEU A 324 20.12 6.18 13.62
C LEU A 324 20.13 4.82 14.30
N ARG A 325 19.04 4.42 14.96
CA ARG A 325 18.93 3.09 15.58
C ARG A 325 19.05 1.97 14.55
N ILE A 326 18.39 2.12 13.40
CA ILE A 326 18.44 1.16 12.29
C ILE A 326 19.85 1.12 11.70
N LEU A 327 20.39 2.27 11.29
CA LEU A 327 21.68 2.35 10.59
C LEU A 327 22.85 1.89 11.46
N ASN A 328 22.88 2.24 12.74
CA ASN A 328 23.92 1.78 13.68
C ASN A 328 23.93 0.25 13.87
N GLY A 329 22.84 -0.44 13.53
CA GLY A 329 22.73 -1.90 13.56
C GLY A 329 23.15 -2.58 12.26
N THR A 330 23.64 -1.83 11.27
CA THR A 330 23.92 -2.33 9.91
C THR A 330 25.28 -1.86 9.40
N ASP A 331 25.76 -2.47 8.32
CA ASP A 331 26.91 -2.05 7.53
C ASP A 331 26.49 -1.21 6.30
N TRP A 332 25.25 -0.73 6.28
CA TRP A 332 24.71 -0.02 5.12
C TRP A 332 25.43 1.31 4.93
N SER A 333 25.85 1.57 3.69
CA SER A 333 26.49 2.83 3.31
C SER A 333 25.42 3.93 3.19
N ARG A 334 24.91 4.38 4.34
CA ARG A 334 23.95 5.47 4.49
C ARG A 334 24.45 6.48 5.51
N THR A 335 24.48 7.75 5.12
CA THR A 335 24.83 8.85 6.00
C THR A 335 23.64 9.76 6.20
N LEU A 336 23.36 10.19 7.45
CA LEU A 336 22.37 11.24 7.65
C LEU A 336 22.93 12.56 7.12
N GLY A 337 22.14 13.22 6.27
CA GLY A 337 22.40 14.57 5.82
C GLY A 337 21.74 15.59 6.73
N GLU A 338 22.41 16.73 6.93
CA GLU A 338 21.78 17.88 7.59
C GLU A 338 20.82 18.58 6.62
N GLY A 339 19.75 19.16 7.17
CA GLY A 339 18.84 20.00 6.41
C GLY A 339 19.57 21.23 5.87
N VAL A 340 19.47 21.47 4.57
CA VAL A 340 20.10 22.65 3.95
C VAL A 340 19.15 23.84 4.05
N ALA A 341 19.64 24.99 4.53
CA ALA A 341 18.86 26.22 4.56
C ALA A 341 18.36 26.57 3.15
N LYS A 342 17.09 27.00 3.05
CA LYS A 342 16.29 27.25 1.84
C LYS A 342 17.13 27.48 0.58
N GLN A 343 17.42 26.42 -0.16
CA GLN A 343 17.63 26.51 -1.60
C GLN A 343 16.25 26.63 -2.24
N THR A 344 16.15 27.14 -3.48
CA THR A 344 14.86 27.21 -4.19
C THR A 344 14.25 25.82 -4.32
N TRP A 345 13.34 25.47 -3.41
CA TRP A 345 12.51 24.29 -3.46
C TRP A 345 11.36 24.50 -4.45
N PRO A 346 10.81 23.43 -5.05
CA PRO A 346 9.52 23.53 -5.72
C PRO A 346 8.49 24.18 -4.80
N GLU A 347 7.62 25.03 -5.33
CA GLU A 347 6.54 25.62 -4.53
C GLU A 347 5.47 24.58 -4.20
N GLN A 348 5.24 23.65 -5.12
CA GLN A 348 4.15 22.67 -5.07
C GLN A 348 4.69 21.25 -4.98
N SER A 349 4.07 20.46 -4.11
CA SER A 349 4.30 19.04 -3.92
C SER A 349 3.49 18.25 -4.93
N ARG A 350 3.99 17.07 -5.29
CA ARG A 350 3.24 16.10 -6.10
C ARG A 350 3.07 14.80 -5.33
N LEU A 351 1.83 14.37 -5.20
CA LEU A 351 1.43 13.16 -4.50
C LEU A 351 0.68 12.24 -5.45
N ALA A 352 0.94 10.93 -5.34
CA ALA A 352 0.00 9.89 -5.74
C ALA A 352 -0.70 9.36 -4.48
N SER A 353 -1.97 9.00 -4.57
CA SER A 353 -2.72 8.62 -3.38
C SER A 353 -3.85 7.66 -3.71
N SER A 354 -3.98 6.58 -2.94
CA SER A 354 -5.09 5.63 -3.07
C SER A 354 -5.67 5.23 -1.73
N TYR A 355 -6.90 4.73 -1.74
CA TYR A 355 -7.56 4.20 -0.55
C TYR A 355 -7.97 2.75 -0.77
N ASP A 356 -7.72 1.90 0.23
CA ASP A 356 -8.17 0.52 0.32
C ASP A 356 -9.33 0.47 1.32
N THR A 357 -10.53 0.17 0.84
CA THR A 357 -11.74 0.12 1.67
C THR A 357 -11.85 -1.14 2.51
N ASP A 358 -11.27 -2.26 2.05
CA ASP A 358 -11.38 -3.54 2.76
C ASP A 358 -10.54 -3.49 4.03
N GLU A 359 -9.33 -2.95 3.91
CA GLU A 359 -8.42 -2.76 5.04
C GLU A 359 -8.62 -1.42 5.76
N GLN A 360 -9.37 -0.48 5.17
CA GLN A 360 -9.52 0.90 5.65
C GLN A 360 -8.18 1.65 5.74
N VAL A 361 -7.33 1.44 4.74
CA VAL A 361 -5.96 1.99 4.68
C VAL A 361 -5.83 3.00 3.55
N GLY A 362 -5.40 4.21 3.89
CA GLY A 362 -4.96 5.22 2.92
C GLY A 362 -3.48 5.06 2.60
N GLU A 363 -3.12 5.08 1.33
CA GLU A 363 -1.74 5.17 0.85
C GLU A 363 -1.53 6.53 0.19
N ILE A 364 -0.43 7.19 0.55
CA ILE A 364 0.05 8.41 -0.09
C ILE A 364 1.52 8.19 -0.43
N THR A 365 1.91 8.47 -1.66
CA THR A 365 3.31 8.47 -2.11
C THR A 365 3.66 9.88 -2.54
N VAL A 366 4.62 10.49 -1.87
CA VAL A 366 5.19 11.78 -2.26
C VAL A 366 6.15 11.54 -3.41
N GLU A 367 5.87 12.12 -4.57
CA GLU A 367 6.75 12.04 -5.74
C GLU A 367 7.70 13.24 -5.82
N VAL A 368 7.23 14.41 -5.40
CA VAL A 368 8.01 15.66 -5.36
C VAL A 368 7.71 16.39 -4.06
N ILE A 369 8.76 16.80 -3.35
CA ILE A 369 8.67 17.61 -2.14
C ILE A 369 8.65 19.09 -2.53
N GLY A 370 7.51 19.75 -2.31
CA GLY A 370 7.35 21.19 -2.46
C GLY A 370 7.14 21.90 -1.12
N ALA A 371 7.24 23.23 -1.12
CA ALA A 371 7.11 24.04 0.09
C ALA A 371 5.75 23.89 0.81
N ASP A 372 4.73 23.44 0.09
CA ASP A 372 3.35 23.18 0.56
C ASP A 372 3.11 21.75 1.09
N LEU A 373 4.15 20.89 1.20
CA LEU A 373 4.00 19.46 1.50
C LEU A 373 3.05 19.19 2.69
N CYS A 374 3.24 19.89 3.80
CA CYS A 374 2.42 19.69 4.99
C CYS A 374 0.96 20.09 4.76
N ASP A 375 0.70 21.14 3.98
CA ASP A 375 -0.66 21.62 3.69
C ASP A 375 -1.41 20.62 2.80
N VAL A 376 -0.74 20.11 1.75
CA VAL A 376 -1.34 19.11 0.85
C VAL A 376 -1.58 17.79 1.60
N LEU A 377 -0.62 17.33 2.41
CA LEU A 377 -0.81 16.12 3.22
C LEU A 377 -1.95 16.27 4.23
N ASP A 378 -2.09 17.41 4.92
CA ASP A 378 -3.21 17.63 5.86
C ASP A 378 -4.57 17.54 5.15
N ALA A 379 -4.67 18.09 3.94
CA ALA A 379 -5.87 18.01 3.11
C ALA A 379 -6.19 16.55 2.72
N THR A 380 -5.22 15.81 2.19
CA THR A 380 -5.40 14.39 1.79
C THR A 380 -5.73 13.50 2.98
N ILE A 381 -5.03 13.68 4.11
CA ILE A 381 -5.28 12.94 5.36
C ILE A 381 -6.69 13.23 5.87
N THR A 382 -7.11 14.50 5.89
CA THR A 382 -8.46 14.88 6.31
C THR A 382 -9.53 14.23 5.44
N GLN A 383 -9.29 14.14 4.13
CA GLN A 383 -10.19 13.47 3.22
C GLN A 383 -10.33 11.97 3.53
N TYR A 384 -9.23 11.23 3.66
CA TYR A 384 -9.26 9.80 4.00
C TYR A 384 -9.86 9.52 5.37
N ARG A 385 -9.65 10.42 6.34
CA ARG A 385 -10.32 10.33 7.63
C ARG A 385 -11.84 10.43 7.52
N HIS A 386 -12.35 11.31 6.65
CA HIS A 386 -13.80 11.38 6.37
C HIS A 386 -14.31 10.13 5.64
N SER A 387 -13.45 9.45 4.89
CA SER A 387 -13.76 8.17 4.24
C SER A 387 -13.66 6.95 5.15
N GLY A 388 -13.31 7.13 6.43
CA GLY A 388 -13.24 6.05 7.41
C GLY A 388 -11.89 5.35 7.47
N ALA A 389 -10.79 6.00 7.07
CA ALA A 389 -9.46 5.44 7.24
C ALA A 389 -9.14 5.15 8.72
N GLU A 390 -8.70 3.93 9.00
CA GLU A 390 -8.15 3.49 10.28
C GLU A 390 -6.64 3.75 10.35
N VAL A 391 -5.96 3.62 9.21
CA VAL A 391 -4.53 3.88 9.03
C VAL A 391 -4.33 4.68 7.74
N ILE A 392 -3.42 5.65 7.75
CA ILE A 392 -2.96 6.34 6.53
C ILE A 392 -1.43 6.31 6.51
N ARG A 393 -0.84 5.66 5.51
CA ARG A 393 0.61 5.54 5.33
C ARG A 393 1.08 6.52 4.25
N VAL A 394 2.16 7.23 4.55
CA VAL A 394 2.78 8.21 3.65
C VAL A 394 4.22 7.78 3.37
N ASN A 395 4.48 7.42 2.11
CA ASN A 395 5.79 7.07 1.59
C ASN A 395 6.48 8.36 1.08
N ILE A 396 7.57 8.76 1.72
CA ILE A 396 8.26 10.02 1.44
C ILE A 396 9.71 9.73 0.98
N PRO A 397 10.16 10.31 -0.16
CA PRO A 397 11.54 10.22 -0.62
C PRO A 397 12.51 10.73 0.46
N ALA A 398 13.34 9.84 1.00
CA ALA A 398 14.36 10.18 2.00
C ALA A 398 15.70 10.60 1.36
N ASN A 399 15.72 10.79 0.03
CA ASN A 399 16.89 11.18 -0.75
C ASN A 399 16.88 12.67 -1.16
N ASP A 400 16.01 13.49 -0.55
CA ASP A 400 15.85 14.91 -0.86
C ASP A 400 16.23 15.81 0.34
N PRO A 401 17.21 16.72 0.21
CA PRO A 401 17.65 17.62 1.28
C PRO A 401 16.60 18.64 1.73
N ALA A 402 15.49 18.81 1.01
CA ALA A 402 14.37 19.66 1.43
C ALA A 402 13.57 19.04 2.58
N LEU A 403 13.52 17.70 2.66
CA LEU A 403 12.64 16.97 3.56
C LEU A 403 12.80 17.36 5.05
N PRO A 404 14.02 17.53 5.62
CA PRO A 404 14.17 17.87 7.03
C PRO A 404 13.57 19.24 7.39
N VAL A 405 13.48 20.16 6.42
CA VAL A 405 12.97 21.52 6.61
C VAL A 405 11.49 21.59 6.30
N VAL A 406 11.10 21.09 5.12
CA VAL A 406 9.72 21.16 4.61
C VAL A 406 8.81 20.17 5.33
N GLY A 407 9.31 18.97 5.65
CA GLY A 407 8.59 17.95 6.41
C GLY A 407 8.68 18.10 7.93
N ALA A 408 9.19 19.23 8.43
CA ALA A 408 9.30 19.45 9.87
C ALA A 408 7.93 19.41 10.59
N GLY A 409 6.84 19.71 9.87
CA GLY A 409 5.47 19.74 10.37
C GLY A 409 4.72 18.40 10.34
N LEU A 410 5.34 17.30 9.89
CA LEU A 410 4.66 16.00 9.79
C LEU A 410 4.13 15.48 11.14
N PRO A 411 4.86 15.59 12.28
CA PRO A 411 4.34 15.20 13.59
C PRO A 411 3.07 15.96 14.00
N GLU A 412 2.93 17.23 13.61
CA GLU A 412 1.75 18.06 13.89
C GLU A 412 0.51 17.58 13.14
N LEU A 413 0.67 16.87 12.03
CA LEU A 413 -0.42 16.17 11.33
C LEU A 413 -0.83 14.88 12.04
N GLY A 414 -0.02 14.41 12.99
CA GLY A 414 -0.17 13.13 13.67
C GLY A 414 0.50 11.97 12.93
N LEU A 415 1.49 12.25 12.09
CA LEU A 415 2.27 11.23 11.37
C LEU A 415 3.45 10.76 12.23
N GLY A 416 3.42 9.51 12.67
CA GLY A 416 4.50 8.85 13.41
C GLY A 416 5.45 8.10 12.48
N PHE A 417 6.67 7.81 12.93
CA PHE A 417 7.57 6.90 12.21
C PHE A 417 6.91 5.53 12.10
N SER A 418 6.92 4.96 10.90
CA SER A 418 6.51 3.57 10.66
C SER A 418 7.72 2.75 10.26
N VAL A 419 8.32 3.06 9.10
CA VAL A 419 9.37 2.24 8.48
C VAL A 419 10.36 3.10 7.71
N TYR A 420 11.61 2.64 7.59
CA TYR A 420 12.57 3.13 6.59
C TYR A 420 12.98 2.01 5.64
N VAL A 421 12.87 2.20 4.33
CA VAL A 421 13.19 1.16 3.35
C VAL A 421 14.15 1.68 2.27
N PRO A 422 15.38 1.13 2.18
CA PRO A 422 16.28 1.45 1.07
C PRO A 422 15.70 1.05 -0.29
N GLY A 423 15.81 1.93 -1.29
CA GLY A 423 15.43 1.65 -2.68
C GLY A 423 13.95 1.40 -2.97
N LEU A 424 13.03 1.65 -2.02
CA LEU A 424 11.61 1.34 -2.21
C LEU A 424 10.93 2.18 -3.30
N LEU A 425 11.30 3.46 -3.41
CA LEU A 425 10.72 4.38 -4.39
C LEU A 425 11.58 4.47 -5.64
N GLU A 426 11.00 4.91 -6.75
CA GLU A 426 11.74 5.22 -7.98
C GLU A 426 12.86 6.23 -7.75
N THR A 427 12.67 7.16 -6.81
CA THR A 427 13.64 8.18 -6.42
C THR A 427 14.72 7.66 -5.47
N GLY A 428 14.51 6.49 -4.83
CA GLY A 428 15.46 5.87 -3.90
C GLY A 428 14.81 5.43 -2.59
N ASP A 429 15.47 5.75 -1.47
CA ASP A 429 15.07 5.29 -0.15
C ASP A 429 13.78 5.99 0.32
N ALA A 430 12.95 5.27 1.08
CA ALA A 430 11.68 5.78 1.60
C ALA A 430 11.72 5.94 3.12
N LEU A 431 11.29 7.10 3.59
CA LEU A 431 10.75 7.27 4.94
C LEU A 431 9.25 7.03 4.86
N ILE A 432 8.75 6.05 5.60
CA ILE A 432 7.31 5.76 5.73
C ILE A 432 6.86 6.26 7.10
N VAL A 433 5.87 7.14 7.09
CA VAL A 433 5.21 7.63 8.29
C VAL A 433 3.73 7.28 8.24
N GLU A 434 3.10 7.12 9.41
CA GLU A 434 1.70 6.69 9.49
C GLU A 434 0.88 7.57 10.43
N TRP A 435 -0.36 7.83 10.02
CA TRP A 435 -1.42 8.36 10.86
C TRP A 435 -2.33 7.21 11.29
N LEU A 436 -2.72 7.19 12.56
CA LEU A 436 -3.58 6.18 13.15
C LEU A 436 -4.86 6.82 13.68
N HIS A 437 -6.00 6.17 13.42
CA HIS A 437 -7.28 6.55 14.04
C HIS A 437 -7.21 6.39 15.55
N ASP A 438 -6.71 5.23 16.00
CA ASP A 438 -6.38 4.95 17.38
C ASP A 438 -4.86 4.85 17.55
N SER A 439 -4.28 5.87 18.19
CA SER A 439 -2.85 5.93 18.49
C SER A 439 -2.49 5.29 19.84
N GLU A 440 -3.46 4.82 20.63
CA GLU A 440 -3.22 4.08 21.86
C GLU A 440 -3.09 2.58 21.55
N ILE A 441 -1.85 2.12 21.39
CA ILE A 441 -1.59 0.74 20.98
C ILE A 441 -1.60 -0.20 22.20
N ASP A 442 -2.46 -1.23 22.16
CA ASP A 442 -2.36 -2.35 23.11
C ASP A 442 -1.19 -3.27 22.74
N THR A 443 -0.11 -3.16 23.52
CA THR A 443 1.09 -3.98 23.33
C THR A 443 1.08 -5.27 24.18
N SER A 444 -0.01 -5.59 24.87
CA SER A 444 -0.07 -6.74 25.80
C SER A 444 0.17 -8.09 25.13
N ILE A 445 -0.15 -8.19 23.84
CA ILE A 445 0.04 -9.38 23.01
C ILE A 445 1.33 -9.37 22.20
N PHE A 446 2.16 -8.32 22.33
CA PHE A 446 3.38 -8.20 21.55
C PHE A 446 4.49 -9.08 22.11
N ASN A 447 5.10 -9.86 21.23
CA ASN A 447 6.19 -10.79 21.51
C ASN A 447 7.34 -10.48 20.55
N TYR A 448 8.54 -10.39 21.11
CA TYR A 448 9.74 -9.96 20.38
C TYR A 448 10.76 -11.08 20.32
N ALA A 449 11.39 -11.26 19.15
CA ALA A 449 12.46 -12.24 18.98
C ALA A 449 13.75 -11.84 19.70
N ASP A 450 14.05 -10.54 19.82
CA ASP A 450 15.18 -10.02 20.59
C ASP A 450 14.98 -8.56 21.05
N GLU A 451 15.95 -8.05 21.82
CA GLU A 451 15.97 -6.69 22.37
C GLU A 451 15.98 -5.60 21.28
N ARG A 452 16.54 -5.87 20.09
CA ARG A 452 16.59 -4.88 19.00
C ARG A 452 15.19 -4.64 18.45
N VAL A 453 14.43 -5.72 18.22
CA VAL A 453 13.02 -5.66 17.80
C VAL A 453 12.17 -4.97 18.86
N GLU A 454 12.33 -5.39 20.12
CA GLU A 454 11.58 -4.81 21.25
C GLU A 454 11.83 -3.30 21.38
N THR A 455 13.10 -2.89 21.35
CA THR A 455 13.48 -1.48 21.50
C THR A 455 12.90 -0.63 20.38
N LEU A 456 13.09 -1.03 19.12
CA LEU A 456 12.57 -0.29 17.98
C LEU A 456 11.04 -0.20 18.04
N THR A 457 10.35 -1.30 18.35
CA THR A 457 8.89 -1.33 18.46
C THR A 457 8.39 -0.38 19.55
N LYS A 458 9.00 -0.40 20.74
CA LYS A 458 8.63 0.51 21.84
C LYS A 458 8.86 1.97 21.48
N MET A 459 9.93 2.29 20.76
CA MET A 459 10.16 3.65 20.25
C MET A 459 9.04 4.08 19.31
N VAL A 460 8.63 3.20 18.38
CA VAL A 460 7.57 3.49 17.39
C VAL A 460 6.23 3.70 18.07
N VAL A 461 5.84 2.79 18.97
CA VAL A 461 4.59 2.90 19.74
C VAL A 461 4.56 4.17 20.58
N ALA A 462 5.65 4.50 21.28
CA ALA A 462 5.71 5.71 22.10
C ALA A 462 5.53 6.98 21.24
N GLN A 463 6.23 7.06 20.11
CA GLN A 463 6.09 8.21 19.22
C GLN A 463 4.69 8.29 18.60
N ALA A 464 4.11 7.17 18.17
CA ALA A 464 2.75 7.14 17.62
C ALA A 464 1.73 7.73 18.60
N GLY A 465 1.82 7.38 19.89
CA GLY A 465 1.00 7.98 20.94
C GLY A 465 1.22 9.49 21.10
N ASP A 466 2.48 9.93 21.11
CA ASP A 466 2.84 11.35 21.25
C ASP A 466 2.33 12.21 20.09
N VAL A 467 2.56 11.78 18.85
CA VAL A 467 2.12 12.50 17.65
C VAL A 467 0.62 12.43 17.45
N GLY A 468 -0.03 11.31 17.79
CA GLY A 468 -1.49 11.17 17.77
C GLY A 468 -2.16 12.20 18.68
N MET A 469 -1.64 12.35 19.91
CA MET A 469 -2.09 13.39 20.84
C MET A 469 -1.82 14.81 20.32
N LEU A 470 -0.64 15.06 19.74
CA LEU A 470 -0.26 16.36 19.18
C LEU A 470 -1.20 16.77 18.04
N GLY A 471 -1.41 15.90 17.05
CA GLY A 471 -2.30 16.15 15.92
C GLY A 471 -3.74 16.36 16.37
N ALA A 472 -4.24 15.57 17.33
CA ALA A 472 -5.57 15.77 17.89
C ALA A 472 -5.73 17.13 18.62
N ARG A 473 -4.65 17.65 19.25
CA ARG A 473 -4.66 18.98 19.86
C ARG A 473 -4.65 20.10 18.81
N GLN A 474 -3.84 19.98 17.76
CA GLN A 474 -3.79 20.97 16.68
C GLN A 474 -5.14 21.10 15.97
N ARG A 475 -5.76 19.96 15.62
CA ARG A 475 -7.10 19.93 15.02
C ARG A 475 -8.15 20.59 15.91
N ARG A 476 -8.19 20.26 17.21
CA ARG A 476 -9.11 20.91 18.16
C ARG A 476 -8.91 22.43 18.24
N ARG A 477 -7.67 22.91 18.15
CA ARG A 477 -7.36 24.35 18.11
C ARG A 477 -7.84 24.99 16.80
N ALA A 478 -7.61 24.34 15.66
CA ALA A 478 -8.05 24.81 14.35
C ALA A 478 -9.60 24.89 14.28
N SER A 479 -10.32 23.84 14.70
CA SER A 479 -11.78 23.84 14.74
C SER A 479 -12.34 24.94 15.65
N ARG A 480 -11.73 25.16 16.82
CA ARG A 480 -12.14 26.24 17.73
C ARG A 480 -11.90 27.63 17.14
N ARG A 481 -10.79 27.83 16.42
CA ARG A 481 -10.53 29.07 15.69
C ARG A 481 -11.57 29.30 14.59
N ALA A 482 -11.84 28.29 13.76
CA ALA A 482 -12.83 28.37 12.69
C ALA A 482 -14.23 28.71 13.23
N GLN A 483 -14.65 28.09 14.34
CA GLN A 483 -15.90 28.42 15.02
C GLN A 483 -15.96 29.88 15.49
N ILE A 484 -14.89 30.40 16.10
CA ILE A 484 -14.83 31.80 16.54
C ILE A 484 -14.93 32.76 15.34
N PHE A 485 -14.19 32.51 14.25
CA PHE A 485 -14.25 33.35 13.06
C PHE A 485 -15.62 33.29 12.36
N SER A 486 -16.24 32.11 12.28
CA SER A 486 -17.61 31.97 11.74
C SER A 486 -18.66 32.69 12.60
N GLY A 487 -18.51 32.67 13.94
CA GLY A 487 -19.39 33.38 14.85
C GLY A 487 -19.23 34.90 14.78
N LEU A 488 -18.00 35.39 14.58
CA LEU A 488 -17.73 36.82 14.37
C LEU A 488 -18.30 37.31 13.03
N ALA A 489 -18.16 36.53 11.95
CA ALA A 489 -18.76 36.86 10.65
C ALA A 489 -20.29 36.85 10.69
N GLY A 490 -20.91 35.96 11.49
CA GLY A 490 -22.35 35.95 11.73
C GLY A 490 -22.85 37.18 12.50
N LEU A 491 -22.07 37.65 13.50
CA LEU A 491 -22.38 38.87 14.27
C LEU A 491 -22.21 40.15 13.43
N GLU A 492 -21.25 40.19 12.50
CA GLU A 492 -21.12 41.29 11.53
C GLU A 492 -22.29 41.31 10.52
N ALA A 493 -22.81 40.14 10.13
CA ALA A 493 -23.99 40.05 9.25
C ALA A 493 -25.30 40.45 9.97
N GLU A 494 -25.46 40.16 11.26
CA GLU A 494 -26.62 40.58 12.06
C GLU A 494 -26.59 42.06 12.47
N SER A 495 -25.40 42.68 12.53
CA SER A 495 -25.27 44.13 12.82
C SER A 495 -25.42 45.04 11.58
N LEU A 496 -25.56 44.44 10.39
CA LEU A 496 -25.83 45.10 9.11
C LEU A 496 -27.29 44.95 8.63
N GLN A 497 -28.16 44.32 9.43
CA GLN A 497 -29.63 44.33 9.28
C GLN A 497 -30.26 45.29 10.28
#